data_AF-A0A9P7RR99-F1
#
_entry.id   AF-A0A9P7RR99-F1
#
_cell.length_a   1.000
_cell.length_b   1.000
_cell.length_c   1.000
_cell.angle_alpha   90.00
_cell.angle_beta   90.00
_cell.angle_gamma   90.00
#
_symmetry.space_group_name_H-M   'P 1'
#
loop_
_entity.id
_entity.type
_entity.pdbx_description
1 polymer ?
#
loop_
_entity_poly.entity_id
_entity_poly.type
_entity_poly.pdbx_seq_one_letter_code
_entity_poly.pdbx_strand_id
1 'polypeptide(L)'
;MSFSLGLRCNSPLPNFARSFFNKAAVMPIPAPKDSINTPQDFLKAIGRSLDTKITQNSWEQFWKSSGLQFREQGLSVRDRRYTLWCMEKFRHGVPVEEFVHEPRPKKTIRGWGPTVQNGKRIRSRRMKN
;
A
#
# COMPACT_ATOMS: atom_id res chain seq x y z
N MET A 1 32.86 20.89 -47.79
CA MET A 1 31.88 20.39 -46.81
C MET A 1 32.60 20.11 -45.51
N SER A 2 32.69 21.10 -44.64
CA SER A 2 33.39 21.03 -43.35
C SER A 2 32.40 20.59 -42.27
N PHE A 3 32.59 19.38 -41.73
CA PHE A 3 31.87 18.91 -40.55
C PHE A 3 32.53 19.50 -39.30
N SER A 4 31.86 20.45 -38.65
CA SER A 4 32.24 20.90 -37.31
C SER A 4 31.83 19.83 -36.29
N LEU A 5 32.82 19.10 -35.77
CA LEU A 5 32.64 18.27 -34.58
C LEU A 5 32.47 19.22 -33.38
N GLY A 6 31.22 19.49 -33.02
CA GLY A 6 30.89 20.20 -31.79
C GLY A 6 31.39 19.42 -30.58
N LEU A 7 32.37 19.99 -29.88
CA LEU A 7 32.82 19.52 -28.57
C LEU A 7 31.62 19.50 -27.62
N ARG A 8 31.15 18.30 -27.27
CA ARG A 8 30.21 18.14 -26.15
C ARG A 8 30.99 18.44 -24.87
N CYS A 9 30.71 19.58 -24.25
CA CYS A 9 31.19 19.91 -22.93
C CYS A 9 30.62 18.87 -21.93
N ASN A 10 31.41 17.86 -21.58
CA ASN A 10 31.12 17.01 -20.43
C ASN A 10 31.29 17.87 -19.18
N SER A 11 30.19 18.39 -18.65
CA SER A 11 30.21 19.11 -17.37
C SER A 11 30.64 18.16 -16.25
N PRO A 12 31.65 18.50 -15.43
CA PRO A 12 32.12 17.66 -14.32
C PRO A 12 31.24 17.78 -13.06
N LEU A 13 30.14 18.52 -13.13
CA LEU A 13 29.24 18.70 -12.00
C LEU A 13 28.42 17.41 -11.82
N PRO A 14 28.32 16.87 -10.59
CA PRO A 14 27.45 15.73 -10.34
C PRO A 14 26.03 16.11 -10.73
N ASN A 15 25.44 15.38 -11.67
CA ASN A 15 24.03 15.53 -12.00
C ASN A 15 23.23 15.20 -10.73
N PHE A 16 22.70 16.23 -10.05
CA PHE A 16 21.72 16.09 -8.97
C PHE A 16 20.33 15.66 -9.50
N ALA A 17 20.30 14.91 -10.60
CA ALA A 17 19.10 14.26 -11.09
C ALA A 17 18.87 13.02 -10.23
N ARG A 18 17.96 13.12 -9.26
CA ARG A 18 17.50 11.98 -8.46
C ARG A 18 16.80 10.99 -9.38
N SER A 19 17.51 9.95 -9.82
CA SER A 19 16.91 8.87 -10.60
C SER A 19 16.00 8.05 -9.69
N PHE A 20 14.72 7.95 -10.05
CA PHE A 20 13.79 7.06 -9.37
C PHE A 20 14.01 5.64 -9.87
N PHE A 21 14.91 4.90 -9.22
CA PHE A 21 15.10 3.49 -9.51
C PHE A 21 14.03 2.65 -8.81
N ASN A 22 13.26 1.88 -9.58
CA ASN A 22 12.25 0.98 -9.02
C ASN A 22 12.94 -0.30 -8.48
N LYS A 23 13.50 -0.20 -7.26
CA LYS A 23 14.20 -1.33 -6.61
C LYS A 23 13.34 -2.59 -6.55
N ALA A 24 12.03 -2.45 -6.36
CA ALA A 24 11.11 -3.57 -6.24
C ALA A 24 11.04 -4.46 -7.49
N ALA A 25 11.38 -3.95 -8.68
CA ALA A 25 11.41 -4.73 -9.92
C ALA A 25 12.67 -5.60 -10.05
N VAL A 26 13.74 -5.27 -9.31
CA VAL A 26 15.04 -5.97 -9.35
C VAL A 26 15.21 -6.92 -8.18
N MET A 27 14.46 -6.71 -7.09
CA MET A 27 14.48 -7.59 -5.93
C MET A 27 14.06 -9.02 -6.32
N PRO A 28 14.75 -10.04 -5.80
CA PRO A 28 14.38 -11.42 -6.04
C PRO A 28 12.99 -11.71 -5.50
N ILE A 29 12.30 -12.66 -6.14
CA ILE A 29 11.01 -13.14 -5.64
C ILE A 29 11.28 -13.85 -4.30
N PRO A 30 10.54 -13.51 -3.23
CA PRO A 30 10.71 -14.18 -1.95
C PRO A 30 10.28 -15.65 -2.07
N ALA A 31 11.06 -16.55 -1.47
CA ALA A 31 10.65 -17.93 -1.32
C ALA A 31 9.38 -18.02 -0.46
N PRO A 32 8.49 -18.99 -0.72
CA PRO A 32 7.36 -19.25 0.15
C PRO A 32 7.86 -19.60 1.57
N LYS A 33 7.21 -19.06 2.60
CA LYS A 33 7.62 -19.24 4.01
C LYS A 33 6.46 -19.75 4.84
N ASP A 34 6.79 -20.66 5.76
CA ASP A 34 5.89 -21.20 6.78
C ASP A 34 4.54 -21.67 6.20
N SER A 35 3.46 -20.98 6.56
CA SER A 35 2.08 -21.27 6.13
C SER A 35 1.66 -20.53 4.86
N ILE A 36 2.53 -19.69 4.28
CA ILE A 36 2.23 -18.82 3.14
C ILE A 36 2.92 -19.38 1.90
N ASN A 37 2.23 -20.32 1.24
CA ASN A 37 2.71 -20.96 0.02
C ASN A 37 2.08 -20.38 -1.25
N THR A 38 0.83 -19.94 -1.15
CA THR A 38 0.09 -19.37 -2.28
C THR A 38 -0.09 -17.86 -2.13
N PRO A 39 -0.24 -17.12 -3.24
CA PRO A 39 -0.55 -15.69 -3.15
C PRO A 39 -1.86 -15.45 -2.41
N GLN A 40 -2.82 -16.38 -2.49
CA GLN A 40 -4.09 -16.27 -1.79
C GLN A 40 -3.96 -16.45 -0.28
N ASP A 41 -3.06 -17.32 0.19
CA ASP A 41 -2.73 -17.43 1.61
C ASP A 41 -2.10 -16.15 2.13
N PHE A 42 -1.21 -15.53 1.35
CA PHE A 42 -0.61 -14.24 1.69
C PHE A 42 -1.68 -13.15 1.82
N LEU A 43 -2.61 -13.07 0.85
CA LEU A 43 -3.69 -12.09 0.85
C LEU A 43 -4.68 -12.28 2.01
N LYS A 44 -4.94 -13.54 2.41
CA LYS A 44 -5.73 -13.85 3.61
C LYS A 44 -4.99 -13.41 4.88
N ALA A 45 -3.69 -13.71 4.98
CA ALA A 45 -2.89 -13.37 6.15
C ALA A 45 -2.80 -11.86 6.40
N ILE A 46 -2.70 -11.04 5.35
CA ILE A 46 -2.64 -9.57 5.49
C ILE A 46 -4.00 -8.90 5.77
N GLY A 47 -5.10 -9.63 5.56
CA GLY A 47 -6.47 -9.20 5.84
C GLY A 47 -7.05 -8.14 4.89
N ARG A 48 -7.95 -7.30 5.41
CA ARG A 48 -8.68 -6.22 4.67
C ARG A 48 -9.50 -6.68 3.46
N SER A 49 -9.96 -7.94 3.49
CA SER A 49 -10.77 -8.53 2.42
C SER A 49 -10.07 -8.45 1.05
N LEU A 50 -8.74 -8.57 1.02
CA LEU A 50 -7.95 -8.48 -0.21
C LEU A 50 -7.98 -9.78 -1.03
N ASP A 51 -8.21 -10.90 -0.34
CA ASP A 51 -8.47 -12.22 -0.89
C ASP A 51 -9.62 -12.26 -1.90
N THR A 52 -10.66 -11.45 -1.67
CA THR A 52 -11.83 -11.35 -2.57
C THR A 52 -11.62 -10.38 -3.74
N LYS A 53 -10.66 -9.47 -3.63
CA LYS A 53 -10.43 -8.40 -4.61
C LYS A 53 -9.35 -8.73 -5.64
N ILE A 54 -8.50 -9.71 -5.35
CA ILE A 54 -7.34 -10.05 -6.18
C ILE A 54 -7.40 -11.54 -6.50
N THR A 55 -7.67 -11.87 -7.76
CA THR A 55 -7.59 -13.24 -8.27
C THR A 55 -6.25 -13.41 -8.96
N GLN A 56 -5.26 -13.95 -8.26
CA GLN A 56 -3.95 -14.28 -8.84
C GLN A 56 -3.55 -15.69 -8.44
N ASN A 57 -3.26 -16.52 -9.44
CA ASN A 57 -3.00 -17.95 -9.24
C ASN A 57 -1.49 -18.27 -9.18
N SER A 58 -0.64 -17.42 -9.75
CA SER A 58 0.81 -17.67 -9.82
C SER A 58 1.58 -16.79 -8.83
N TRP A 59 2.42 -17.44 -8.00
CA TRP A 59 3.29 -16.78 -7.02
C TRP A 59 4.22 -15.76 -7.68
N GLU A 60 4.89 -16.16 -8.76
CA GLU A 60 5.84 -15.29 -9.45
C GLU A 60 5.17 -14.05 -10.06
N GLN A 61 4.00 -14.25 -10.67
CA GLN A 61 3.24 -13.15 -11.27
C GLN A 61 2.77 -12.16 -10.21
N PHE A 62 2.35 -12.67 -9.04
CA PHE A 62 1.97 -11.84 -7.90
C PHE A 62 3.14 -10.97 -7.43
N TRP A 63 4.32 -11.54 -7.23
CA TRP A 63 5.48 -10.80 -6.76
C TRP A 63 6.12 -9.86 -7.79
N LYS A 64 5.87 -10.09 -9.09
CA LYS A 64 6.24 -9.18 -10.18
C LYS A 64 5.21 -8.08 -10.41
N SER A 65 4.03 -8.17 -9.79
CA SER A 65 2.93 -7.27 -10.10
C SER A 65 3.19 -5.85 -9.61
N SER A 66 2.81 -4.87 -10.44
CA SER A 66 2.99 -3.45 -10.15
C SER A 66 1.71 -2.77 -9.69
N GLY A 67 1.84 -1.59 -9.08
CA GLY A 67 0.68 -0.78 -8.68
C GLY A 67 -0.24 -0.36 -9.83
N LEU A 68 0.25 -0.38 -11.08
CA LEU A 68 -0.55 -0.14 -12.29
C LEU A 68 -1.40 -1.37 -12.64
N GLN A 69 -0.81 -2.56 -12.60
CA GLN A 69 -1.54 -3.82 -12.84
C GLN A 69 -2.62 -4.03 -11.79
N PHE A 70 -2.33 -3.72 -10.52
CA PHE A 70 -3.35 -3.73 -9.49
C PHE A 70 -4.46 -2.68 -9.71
N ARG A 71 -4.17 -1.56 -10.40
CA ARG A 71 -5.19 -0.56 -10.75
C ARG A 71 -6.13 -1.11 -11.81
N GLU A 72 -5.58 -1.79 -12.80
CA GLU A 72 -6.33 -2.45 -13.87
C GLU A 72 -7.22 -3.56 -13.32
N GLN A 73 -6.77 -4.26 -12.27
CA GLN A 73 -7.58 -5.22 -11.50
C GLN A 73 -8.66 -4.57 -10.62
N GLY A 74 -8.81 -3.23 -10.63
CA GLY A 74 -9.87 -2.53 -9.91
C GLY A 74 -9.60 -2.26 -8.44
N LEU A 75 -8.37 -2.44 -7.95
CA LEU A 75 -8.06 -2.17 -6.54
C LEU A 75 -8.06 -0.67 -6.22
N SER A 76 -8.69 -0.35 -5.09
CA SER A 76 -8.67 1.00 -4.52
C SER A 76 -7.24 1.47 -4.23
N VAL A 77 -7.01 2.78 -4.25
CA VAL A 77 -5.68 3.37 -4.02
C VAL A 77 -5.11 2.96 -2.66
N ARG A 78 -5.97 2.89 -1.62
CA ARG A 78 -5.56 2.51 -0.26
C ARG A 78 -5.12 1.06 -0.20
N ASP A 79 -5.90 0.17 -0.81
CA ASP A 79 -5.62 -1.26 -0.83
C ASP A 79 -4.32 -1.53 -1.60
N ARG A 80 -4.12 -0.91 -2.76
CA ARG A 80 -2.87 -1.02 -3.53
C ARG A 80 -1.63 -0.63 -2.74
N ARG A 81 -1.66 0.54 -2.09
CA ARG A 81 -0.51 1.02 -1.31
C ARG A 81 -0.22 0.08 -0.15
N TYR A 82 -1.26 -0.46 0.48
CA TYR A 82 -1.11 -1.42 1.57
C TYR A 82 -0.55 -2.75 1.10
N THR A 83 -1.07 -3.33 0.00
CA THR A 83 -0.56 -4.58 -0.56
C THR A 83 0.91 -4.47 -0.93
N LEU A 84 1.30 -3.41 -1.66
CA LEU A 84 2.70 -3.19 -2.05
C LEU A 84 3.62 -3.01 -0.84
N TRP A 85 3.16 -2.32 0.20
CA TRP A 85 3.92 -2.17 1.44
C TRP A 85 4.09 -3.51 2.18
N CYS A 86 3.04 -4.33 2.26
CA CYS A 86 3.11 -5.66 2.86
C CYS A 86 4.05 -6.58 2.08
N MET A 87 4.00 -6.52 0.74
CA MET A 87 4.92 -7.26 -0.13
C MET A 87 6.37 -6.88 0.15
N GLU A 88 6.66 -5.58 0.29
CA GLU A 88 8.03 -5.13 0.60
C GLU A 88 8.48 -5.59 1.99
N LYS A 89 7.60 -5.54 3.00
CA LYS A 89 7.89 -6.06 4.35
C LYS A 89 8.20 -7.55 4.34
N PHE A 90 7.42 -8.34 3.60
CA PHE A 90 7.64 -9.77 3.45
C PHE A 90 8.98 -10.08 2.75
N ARG A 91 9.35 -9.30 1.72
CA ARG A 91 10.66 -9.40 1.05
C ARG A 91 11.83 -9.12 1.99
N HIS A 92 11.66 -8.20 2.93
CA HIS A 92 12.64 -7.94 3.98
C HIS A 92 12.67 -9.00 5.08
N GLY A 93 11.81 -10.03 5.01
CA GLY A 93 11.78 -11.12 5.97
C GLY A 93 11.12 -10.76 7.30
N VAL A 94 10.38 -9.64 7.36
CA VAL A 94 9.57 -9.29 8.55
C VAL A 94 8.40 -10.27 8.64
N PRO A 95 8.15 -10.91 9.79
CA PRO A 95 7.03 -11.83 9.97
C PRO A 95 5.70 -11.10 9.75
N VAL A 96 4.73 -11.78 9.11
CA VAL A 96 3.46 -11.18 8.71
C VAL A 96 2.66 -10.66 9.90
N GLU A 97 2.66 -11.41 11.00
CA GLU A 97 1.95 -11.06 12.23
C GLU A 97 2.38 -9.70 12.82
N GLU A 98 3.64 -9.29 12.60
CA GLU A 98 4.18 -8.06 13.17
C GLU A 98 3.66 -6.79 12.47
N PHE A 99 3.47 -6.85 11.15
CA PHE A 99 3.10 -5.66 10.36
C PHE A 99 1.63 -5.62 9.94
N VAL A 100 0.91 -6.72 10.09
CA VAL A 100 -0.51 -6.77 9.74
C VAL A 100 -1.32 -5.98 10.76
N HIS A 101 -2.11 -5.05 10.22
CA HIS A 101 -2.99 -4.21 11.03
C HIS A 101 -4.42 -4.36 10.55
N GLU A 102 -5.28 -4.78 11.47
CA GLU A 102 -6.71 -4.83 11.24
C GLU A 102 -7.26 -3.47 10.79
N PRO A 103 -8.28 -3.47 9.92
CA PRO A 103 -8.94 -2.24 9.54
C PRO A 103 -9.54 -1.58 10.79
N ARG A 104 -9.32 -0.28 10.94
CA ARG A 104 -9.91 0.49 12.04
C ARG A 104 -11.43 0.31 12.02
N PRO A 105 -12.05 -0.10 13.14
CA PRO A 105 -13.49 -0.31 13.18
C PRO A 105 -14.23 0.99 12.88
N LYS A 106 -15.43 0.85 12.33
CA LYS A 106 -16.30 2.00 12.04
C LYS A 106 -16.63 2.70 13.36
N LYS A 107 -16.49 4.03 13.40
CA LYS A 107 -16.90 4.83 14.55
C LYS A 107 -18.39 4.61 14.83
N THR A 108 -18.71 4.13 16.03
CA THR A 108 -20.09 3.91 16.50
C THR A 108 -20.82 5.24 16.72
N ILE A 109 -20.16 6.19 17.37
CA ILE A 109 -20.72 7.50 17.70
C ILE A 109 -20.05 8.59 16.85
N ARG A 110 -20.85 9.43 16.19
CA ARG A 110 -20.38 10.63 15.48
C ARG A 110 -20.76 11.87 16.29
N GLY A 111 -19.76 12.69 16.62
CA GLY A 111 -19.91 13.90 17.42
C GLY A 111 -19.72 13.66 18.92
N TRP A 112 -18.95 14.54 19.55
CA TRP A 112 -18.70 14.61 20.98
C TRP A 112 -18.71 16.08 21.40
N GLY A 113 -19.42 16.40 22.47
CA GLY A 113 -19.41 17.73 23.06
C GLY A 113 -20.55 17.92 24.05
N PRO A 114 -20.57 19.05 24.78
CA PRO A 114 -21.63 19.33 25.77
C PRO A 114 -23.05 19.24 25.19
N THR A 115 -23.19 19.57 23.91
CA THR A 115 -24.46 19.54 23.18
C THR A 115 -24.74 18.20 22.49
N VAL A 116 -23.76 17.31 22.33
CA VAL A 116 -23.92 16.01 21.64
C VAL A 116 -23.21 14.92 22.44
N GLN A 117 -23.99 14.16 23.21
CA GLN A 117 -23.50 12.99 23.95
C GLN A 117 -24.06 11.73 23.28
N ASN A 118 -23.23 10.71 23.11
CA ASN A 118 -23.63 9.43 22.49
C ASN A 118 -24.31 9.60 21.11
N GLY A 119 -23.90 10.61 20.34
CA GLY A 119 -24.46 10.91 19.02
C GLY A 119 -25.87 11.52 19.04
N LYS A 120 -26.43 11.76 20.23
CA LYS A 120 -27.72 12.44 20.42
C LYS A 120 -27.47 13.88 20.83
N ARG A 121 -28.17 14.82 20.20
CA ARG A 121 -28.09 16.24 20.57
C ARG A 121 -28.91 16.47 21.84
N ILE A 122 -28.24 16.81 22.93
CA ILE A 122 -28.88 17.20 24.19
C ILE A 122 -29.32 18.67 24.08
N ARG A 123 -30.59 18.94 24.36
CA ARG A 123 -31.10 20.29 24.55
C ARG A 123 -31.37 20.48 26.03
N SER A 124 -30.93 21.60 26.61
CA SER A 124 -31.28 21.92 28.00
C SER A 124 -32.80 22.04 28.10
N ARG A 125 -33.43 21.23 28.95
CA ARG A 125 -34.79 21.50 29.41
C ARG A 125 -34.68 22.60 30.47
N ARG A 126 -34.83 23.87 30.07
CA ARG A 126 -35.16 24.91 31.06
C ARG A 126 -36.55 24.57 31.58
N MET A 127 -36.65 24.23 32.87
CA MET A 127 -37.92 24.32 33.59
C MET A 127 -38.36 25.78 33.48
N LYS A 128 -39.56 26.01 32.95
CA LYS A 128 -40.14 27.34 32.84
C LYS A 128 -40.74 27.63 34.22
N ASN A 129 -40.04 28.44 35.02
CA ASN A 129 -40.60 28.99 36.25
C ASN A 129 -41.74 29.95 35.93
#